data_AF-A0A1B8FDC4-F1
#
_entry.id   AF-A0A1B8FDC4-F1
#
_cell.length_a   1.000
_cell.length_b   1.000
_cell.length_c   1.000
_cell.angle_alpha   90.00
_cell.angle_beta   90.00
_cell.angle_gamma   90.00
#
_symmetry.space_group_name_H-M   'P 1'
#
loop_
_entity.id
_entity.type
_entity.pdbx_description
1 polymer ?
#
loop_
_entity_poly.entity_id
_entity_poly.type
_entity_poly.pdbx_seq_one_letter_code
_entity_poly.pdbx_strand_id
1 'polypeptide(L)'
;MVKVGQVTETDTPLVYFITAVIAVSLYNSIETVIIFLVFKRYGGVYFWSLLAACPGLFMMTFGYSTYFYNFNRNLFGQSTPTIIGWCIFMIVQSFVLWSRLHLVVQNRKIIRGVVIMILCTAIFLPIPTAVLAFCNDIRPPRQVFIRGYQIIGNIQLTGFTVQETIISGLCIWGTASML
;
A
#
# COMPACT_ATOMS: atom_id res chain seq x y z
N MET A 1 18.97 21.95 3.94
CA MET A 1 18.59 21.24 2.70
C MET A 1 18.89 19.77 2.91
N VAL A 2 17.88 18.98 3.28
CA VAL A 2 17.96 17.52 3.24
C VAL A 2 17.01 17.13 2.12
N LYS A 3 17.56 16.72 0.97
CA LYS A 3 16.79 16.07 -0.08
C LYS A 3 16.44 14.68 0.47
N VAL A 4 15.39 14.61 1.29
CA VAL A 4 14.81 13.32 1.67
C VAL A 4 14.28 12.71 0.38
N GLY A 5 14.98 11.70 -0.15
CA GLY A 5 14.46 10.80 -1.19
C GLY A 5 15.03 10.91 -2.61
N GLN A 6 15.87 11.90 -2.93
CA GLN A 6 16.54 11.91 -4.25
C GLN A 6 17.89 11.21 -4.13
N VAL A 7 18.07 10.09 -4.83
CA VAL A 7 19.37 9.41 -4.89
C VAL A 7 20.34 10.40 -5.51
N THR A 8 21.30 10.84 -4.70
CA THR A 8 22.38 11.67 -5.19
C THR A 8 23.35 10.70 -5.87
N GLU A 9 23.90 11.06 -7.03
CA GLU A 9 24.71 10.21 -7.92
C GLU A 9 25.94 9.52 -7.25
N THR A 10 26.17 9.72 -5.95
CA THR A 10 27.25 9.18 -5.14
C THR A 10 27.00 7.80 -4.52
N ASP A 11 25.76 7.28 -4.51
CA ASP A 11 25.43 5.95 -3.94
C ASP A 11 24.94 4.94 -5.00
N THR A 12 25.80 4.62 -5.97
CA THR A 12 25.57 3.59 -7.01
C THR A 12 24.95 2.28 -6.52
N PRO A 13 25.39 1.65 -5.40
CA PRO A 13 24.78 0.39 -4.95
C PRO A 13 23.30 0.53 -4.55
N LEU A 14 22.89 1.68 -3.99
CA LEU A 14 21.50 1.92 -3.63
C LEU A 14 20.61 2.05 -4.87
N VAL A 15 21.09 2.70 -5.93
CA VAL A 15 20.36 2.81 -7.20
C VAL A 15 20.11 1.43 -7.80
N TYR A 16 21.14 0.57 -7.86
CA TYR A 16 21.00 -0.78 -8.40
C TYR A 16 20.03 -1.63 -7.59
N PHE A 17 20.11 -1.55 -6.26
CA PHE A 17 19.18 -2.26 -5.38
C PHE A 17 17.73 -1.83 -5.59
N ILE A 18 17.47 -0.52 -5.57
CA ILE A 18 16.12 0.03 -5.76
C ILE A 18 15.57 -0.36 -7.14
N THR A 19 16.40 -0.26 -8.19
CA THR A 19 16.02 -0.64 -9.55
C THR A 19 15.69 -2.13 -9.65
N ALA A 20 16.46 -3.00 -9.01
CA ALA A 20 16.19 -4.44 -8.97
C ALA A 20 14.87 -4.75 -8.25
N VAL A 21 14.59 -4.11 -7.12
CA VAL A 21 13.34 -4.29 -6.37
C VAL A 21 12.12 -3.82 -7.17
N ILE A 22 12.26 -2.70 -7.89
CA ILE A 22 11.23 -2.20 -8.82
C ILE A 22 10.98 -3.21 -9.93
N ALA A 23 12.03 -3.74 -10.55
CA ALA A 23 11.91 -4.72 -11.63
C ALA A 23 11.22 -6.01 -11.16
N VAL A 24 11.59 -6.53 -9.99
CA VAL A 24 10.95 -7.70 -9.37
C VAL A 24 9.48 -7.43 -9.06
N SER A 25 9.15 -6.23 -8.55
CA SER A 25 7.77 -5.85 -8.24
C SER A 25 6.89 -5.77 -9.50
N LEU A 26 7.43 -5.22 -10.59
CA LEU A 26 6.76 -5.20 -11.90
C LEU A 26 6.56 -6.61 -12.45
N TYR A 27 7.57 -7.47 -12.36
CA TYR A 27 7.47 -8.86 -12.80
C TYR A 27 6.32 -9.59 -12.07
N ASN A 28 6.28 -9.48 -10.74
CA ASN A 28 5.23 -10.10 -9.91
C ASN A 28 3.83 -9.57 -10.26
N SER A 29 3.71 -8.26 -10.53
CA SER A 29 2.45 -7.67 -10.97
C SER A 29 2.00 -8.20 -12.34
N ILE A 30 2.93 -8.35 -13.29
CA ILE A 30 2.65 -8.87 -14.63
C ILE A 30 2.28 -10.35 -14.56
N GLU A 31 3.02 -11.15 -13.80
CA GLU A 31 2.76 -12.57 -13.59
C GLU A 31 1.34 -12.80 -13.04
N THR A 32 0.92 -11.98 -12.07
CA THR A 32 -0.44 -12.04 -11.52
C THR A 32 -1.51 -11.76 -12.58
N VAL A 33 -1.27 -10.82 -13.51
CA VAL A 33 -2.16 -10.54 -14.65
C VAL A 33 -2.16 -11.67 -15.68
N ILE A 34 -1.02 -12.32 -15.91
CA ILE A 34 -0.94 -13.48 -16.81
C ILE A 34 -1.73 -14.66 -16.22
N ILE A 35 -1.59 -14.93 -14.93
CA ILE A 35 -2.38 -15.94 -14.22
C ILE A 35 -3.88 -15.63 -14.35
N PHE A 36 -4.27 -14.36 -14.31
CA PHE A 36 -5.66 -13.93 -14.52
C PHE A 36 -6.19 -14.32 -15.92
N LEU A 37 -5.37 -14.18 -16.97
CA LEU A 37 -5.78 -14.53 -18.34
C LEU A 37 -5.91 -16.05 -18.57
N VAL A 38 -5.28 -16.87 -17.73
CA VAL A 38 -5.26 -18.33 -17.87
C VAL A 38 -6.41 -19.03 -17.12
N PHE A 39 -6.96 -18.43 -16.07
CA PHE A 39 -8.03 -19.07 -15.27
C PHE A 39 -9.42 -18.94 -15.91
N LYS A 40 -10.11 -20.08 -16.12
CA LYS A 40 -11.42 -20.15 -16.81
C LYS A 40 -12.65 -20.04 -15.88
N ARG A 41 -12.46 -19.86 -14.55
CA ARG A 41 -13.55 -19.83 -13.55
C ARG A 41 -13.40 -18.65 -12.59
N TYR A 42 -14.24 -17.65 -12.77
CA TYR A 42 -14.24 -16.39 -12.02
C TYR A 42 -15.40 -16.36 -11.03
N GLY A 43 -15.19 -16.80 -9.78
CA GLY A 43 -16.32 -16.92 -8.84
C GLY A 43 -16.03 -16.65 -7.37
N GLY A 44 -14.77 -16.44 -6.98
CA GLY A 44 -14.41 -16.24 -5.58
C GLY A 44 -14.22 -14.76 -5.23
N VAL A 45 -14.56 -14.37 -4.01
CA VAL A 45 -14.16 -13.10 -3.41
C VAL A 45 -12.63 -12.91 -3.45
N TYR A 46 -11.89 -14.02 -3.38
CA TYR A 46 -10.44 -14.11 -3.62
C TYR A 46 -10.01 -13.66 -5.00
N PHE A 47 -10.80 -14.00 -6.00
CA PHE A 47 -10.51 -13.64 -7.38
C PHE A 47 -10.58 -12.12 -7.58
N TRP A 48 -11.60 -11.46 -7.04
CA TRP A 48 -11.73 -9.99 -7.09
C TRP A 48 -10.66 -9.25 -6.28
N SER A 49 -10.21 -9.86 -5.18
CA SER A 49 -9.18 -9.28 -4.31
C SER A 49 -7.80 -9.27 -4.97
N LEU A 50 -7.47 -10.36 -5.68
CA LEU A 50 -6.21 -10.49 -6.40
C LEU A 50 -6.16 -9.56 -7.62
N LEU A 51 -7.29 -9.41 -8.34
CA LEU A 51 -7.39 -8.47 -9.45
C LEU A 51 -7.24 -7.02 -9.00
N ALA A 52 -7.81 -6.67 -7.83
CA ALA A 52 -7.65 -5.33 -7.24
C ALA A 52 -6.20 -5.04 -6.84
N ALA A 53 -5.36 -6.06 -6.63
CA ALA A 53 -3.96 -5.90 -6.26
C ALA A 53 -3.07 -5.38 -7.39
N CYS A 54 -3.34 -5.82 -8.63
CA CYS A 54 -2.57 -5.45 -9.82
C CYS A 54 -2.48 -3.92 -10.07
N PRO A 55 -3.59 -3.15 -10.07
CA PRO A 55 -3.50 -1.70 -10.28
C PRO A 55 -2.77 -0.96 -9.15
N GLY A 56 -2.84 -1.46 -7.90
CA GLY A 56 -2.11 -0.87 -6.76
C GLY A 56 -0.60 -1.01 -6.88
N LEU A 57 -0.13 -2.22 -7.21
CA LEU A 57 1.28 -2.50 -7.47
C LEU A 57 1.81 -1.69 -8.66
N PHE A 58 1.02 -1.60 -9.72
CA PHE A 58 1.39 -0.84 -10.92
C PHE A 58 1.51 0.65 -10.62
N MET A 59 0.51 1.25 -9.95
CA MET A 59 0.53 2.68 -9.59
C MET A 59 1.63 3.02 -8.59
N MET A 60 1.88 2.16 -7.59
CA MET A 60 2.98 2.36 -6.65
C MET A 60 4.34 2.33 -7.37
N THR A 61 4.55 1.34 -8.24
CA THR A 61 5.81 1.24 -8.99
C THR A 61 6.01 2.42 -9.94
N PHE A 62 4.94 2.89 -10.58
CA PHE A 62 4.98 4.07 -11.44
C PHE A 62 5.27 5.36 -10.63
N GLY A 63 4.70 5.50 -9.43
CA GLY A 63 4.97 6.61 -8.52
C GLY A 63 6.43 6.64 -8.02
N TYR A 64 7.01 5.49 -7.69
CA TYR A 64 8.43 5.42 -7.32
C TYR A 64 9.34 5.76 -8.51
N SER A 65 9.06 5.23 -9.71
CA SER A 65 9.85 5.56 -10.90
C SER A 65 9.82 7.05 -11.23
N THR A 66 8.68 7.71 -11.09
CA THR A 66 8.59 9.17 -11.34
C THR A 66 9.33 10.00 -10.27
N TYR A 67 9.33 9.54 -9.01
CA TYR A 67 10.09 10.15 -7.92
C TYR A 67 11.61 10.00 -8.10
N PHE A 68 12.09 8.83 -8.52
CA PHE A 68 13.52 8.56 -8.70
C PHE A 68 14.10 9.17 -9.99
N TYR A 69 13.35 9.18 -11.10
CA TYR A 69 13.85 9.66 -12.40
C TYR A 69 13.54 11.13 -12.70
N ASN A 70 12.91 11.86 -11.76
CA ASN A 70 12.69 13.31 -11.83
C ASN A 70 12.06 13.80 -13.15
N PHE A 71 11.10 13.03 -13.70
CA PHE A 71 10.54 13.24 -15.04
C PHE A 71 9.72 14.54 -15.18
N ASN A 72 9.35 15.20 -14.07
CA ASN A 72 8.59 16.45 -14.07
C ASN A 72 9.06 17.41 -12.97
N ARG A 73 9.33 18.68 -13.32
CA ARG A 73 9.82 19.74 -12.40
C ARG A 73 8.73 20.33 -11.48
N ASN A 74 7.47 19.93 -11.66
CA ASN A 74 6.36 20.33 -10.81
C ASN A 74 6.27 19.39 -9.60
N LEU A 75 6.63 19.89 -8.41
CA LEU A 75 6.60 19.14 -7.14
C LEU A 75 5.25 18.47 -6.88
N PHE A 76 4.15 19.14 -7.21
CA PHE A 76 2.79 18.59 -7.06
C PHE A 76 2.49 17.40 -7.99
N GLY A 77 3.16 17.34 -9.15
CA GLY A 77 2.98 16.25 -10.12
C GLY A 77 3.67 14.95 -9.71
N GLN A 78 4.72 15.02 -8.90
CA GLN A 78 5.43 13.83 -8.39
C GLN A 78 4.77 13.24 -7.14
N SER A 79 4.32 14.08 -6.19
CA SER A 79 3.77 13.59 -4.92
C SER A 79 2.37 12.97 -5.06
N THR A 80 1.58 13.44 -6.02
CA THR A 80 0.21 12.96 -6.27
C THR A 80 0.15 11.46 -6.64
N PRO A 81 0.88 10.95 -7.65
CA PRO A 81 0.84 9.52 -8.00
C PRO A 81 1.40 8.63 -6.88
N THR A 82 2.38 9.10 -6.11
CA THR A 82 2.93 8.35 -4.97
C THR A 82 1.90 8.19 -3.86
N ILE A 83 1.18 9.26 -3.51
CA ILE A 83 0.13 9.22 -2.48
C ILE A 83 -1.02 8.31 -2.93
N ILE A 84 -1.45 8.43 -4.19
CA ILE A 84 -2.53 7.59 -4.75
C ILE A 84 -2.10 6.11 -4.75
N GLY A 85 -0.90 5.81 -5.26
CA GLY A 85 -0.36 4.46 -5.30
C GLY A 85 -0.24 3.85 -3.91
N TRP A 86 0.18 4.64 -2.93
CA TRP A 86 0.29 4.21 -1.55
C TRP A 86 -1.07 3.96 -0.87
N CYS A 87 -2.09 4.80 -1.12
CA CYS A 87 -3.46 4.54 -0.66
C CYS A 87 -4.01 3.22 -1.22
N ILE A 88 -3.80 2.98 -2.52
CA ILE A 88 -4.27 1.75 -3.15
C ILE A 88 -3.51 0.53 -2.61
N PHE A 89 -2.19 0.65 -2.42
CA PHE A 89 -1.37 -0.41 -1.83
C PHE A 89 -1.90 -0.86 -0.46
N MET A 90 -2.24 0.10 0.42
CA MET A 90 -2.76 -0.21 1.76
C MET A 90 -4.12 -0.93 1.74
N ILE A 91 -5.01 -0.52 0.82
CA ILE A 91 -6.31 -1.17 0.63
C ILE A 91 -6.11 -2.60 0.13
N VAL A 92 -5.26 -2.78 -0.87
CA VAL A 92 -4.95 -4.08 -1.48
C VAL A 92 -4.40 -5.08 -0.46
N GLN A 93 -3.39 -4.67 0.32
CA GLN A 93 -2.74 -5.54 1.31
C GLN A 93 -3.75 -6.09 2.32
N SER A 94 -4.64 -5.22 2.81
CA SER A 94 -5.70 -5.60 3.76
C SER A 94 -6.76 -6.50 3.12
N PHE A 95 -7.08 -6.27 1.84
CA PHE A 95 -8.10 -7.02 1.13
C PHE A 95 -7.68 -8.45 0.81
N VAL A 96 -6.38 -8.68 0.56
CA VAL A 96 -5.80 -10.04 0.41
C VAL A 96 -6.00 -10.86 1.68
N LEU A 97 -5.73 -10.27 2.86
CA LEU A 97 -5.94 -10.93 4.16
C LEU A 97 -7.42 -11.24 4.40
N TRP A 98 -8.30 -10.27 4.10
CA TRP A 98 -9.74 -10.46 4.19
C TRP A 98 -10.23 -11.61 3.32
N SER A 99 -9.70 -11.75 2.11
CA SER A 99 -10.09 -12.84 1.24
C SER A 99 -9.75 -14.22 1.81
N ARG A 100 -8.64 -14.36 2.54
CA ARG A 100 -8.29 -15.62 3.21
C ARG A 100 -9.28 -15.90 4.34
N LEU A 101 -9.62 -14.89 5.13
CA LEU A 101 -10.62 -15.01 6.19
C LEU A 101 -12.00 -15.42 5.66
N HIS A 102 -12.41 -14.91 4.50
CA HIS A 102 -13.69 -15.27 3.86
C HIS A 102 -13.79 -16.77 3.51
N LEU A 103 -12.65 -17.42 3.23
CA LEU A 103 -12.62 -18.86 2.95
C LEU A 103 -12.67 -19.72 4.22
N VAL A 104 -12.11 -19.22 5.32
CA VAL A 104 -12.01 -19.95 6.59
C VAL A 104 -13.22 -19.73 7.50
N VAL A 105 -13.87 -18.56 7.45
CA VAL A 105 -14.97 -18.24 8.36
C VAL A 105 -16.24 -18.00 7.55
N GLN A 106 -17.27 -18.84 7.69
CA GLN A 106 -18.56 -18.63 6.98
C GLN A 106 -19.49 -17.60 7.67
N ASN A 107 -19.13 -17.11 8.85
CA ASN A 107 -19.97 -16.19 9.60
C ASN A 107 -19.93 -14.76 9.00
N ARG A 108 -20.99 -14.41 8.25
CA ARG A 108 -21.12 -13.13 7.53
C ARG A 108 -21.04 -11.89 8.41
N LYS A 109 -21.41 -11.97 9.70
CA LYS A 109 -21.37 -10.81 10.61
C LYS A 109 -19.93 -10.40 10.93
N ILE A 110 -19.06 -11.37 11.21
CA ILE A 110 -17.65 -11.15 11.53
C ILE A 110 -16.92 -10.60 10.29
N ILE A 111 -17.14 -11.23 9.13
CA ILE A 111 -16.56 -10.78 7.86
C ILE A 111 -16.92 -9.32 7.56
N ARG A 112 -18.19 -8.93 7.71
CA ARG A 112 -18.63 -7.55 7.49
C ARG A 112 -17.98 -6.57 8.46
N GLY A 113 -17.86 -6.93 9.73
CA GLY A 113 -17.15 -6.11 10.73
C GLY A 113 -15.69 -5.87 10.36
N VAL A 114 -15.00 -6.90 9.89
CA VAL A 114 -13.59 -6.80 9.43
C VAL A 114 -13.46 -5.89 8.21
N VAL A 115 -14.35 -6.00 7.22
CA VAL A 115 -14.32 -5.10 6.05
C VAL A 115 -14.54 -3.65 6.47
N ILE A 116 -15.48 -3.39 7.38
CA ILE A 116 -15.72 -2.04 7.90
C ILE A 116 -14.47 -1.51 8.62
N MET A 117 -13.83 -2.34 9.47
CA MET A 117 -12.57 -1.99 10.13
C MET A 117 -11.49 -1.61 9.12
N ILE A 118 -11.29 -2.43 8.07
CA ILE A 118 -10.32 -2.18 6.99
C ILE A 118 -10.63 -0.87 6.27
N LEU A 119 -11.89 -0.63 5.91
CA LEU A 119 -12.28 0.57 5.17
C LEU A 119 -12.10 1.83 6.03
N CYS A 120 -12.43 1.75 7.31
CA CYS A 120 -12.18 2.84 8.25
C CYS A 120 -10.67 3.11 8.38
N THR A 121 -9.83 2.11 8.62
CA THR A 121 -8.38 2.34 8.75
C THR A 121 -7.76 2.85 7.46
N ALA A 122 -8.20 2.34 6.30
CA ALA A 122 -7.72 2.76 4.98
C ALA A 122 -8.14 4.18 4.58
N ILE A 123 -9.12 4.80 5.25
CA ILE A 123 -9.53 6.18 4.99
C ILE A 123 -8.98 7.10 6.07
N PHE A 124 -9.16 6.78 7.34
CA PHE A 124 -8.82 7.67 8.44
C PHE A 124 -7.31 7.87 8.63
N LEU A 125 -6.48 6.86 8.37
CA LEU A 125 -5.03 6.96 8.57
C LEU A 125 -4.31 7.62 7.38
N PRO A 126 -4.67 7.35 6.10
CA PRO A 126 -3.98 7.96 4.97
C PRO A 126 -4.29 9.43 4.76
N ILE A 127 -5.49 9.91 5.15
CA ILE A 127 -5.87 11.32 4.94
C ILE A 127 -4.91 12.29 5.67
N PRO A 128 -4.65 12.16 6.99
CA PRO A 128 -3.70 13.02 7.70
C PRO A 128 -2.30 12.97 7.08
N THR A 129 -1.84 11.79 6.68
CA THR A 129 -0.51 11.60 6.09
C THR A 129 -0.42 12.25 4.71
N ALA A 130 -1.46 12.13 3.88
CA ALA A 130 -1.53 12.78 2.57
C ALA A 130 -1.52 14.30 2.70
N VAL A 131 -2.33 14.86 3.62
CA VAL A 131 -2.36 16.30 3.89
C VAL A 131 -0.98 16.81 4.35
N LEU A 132 -0.32 16.08 5.24
CA LEU A 132 1.03 16.43 5.69
C LEU A 132 2.09 16.28 4.61
N ALA A 133 1.98 15.28 3.74
CA ALA A 133 2.87 15.11 2.59
C ALA A 133 2.77 16.33 1.65
N PHE A 134 1.55 16.75 1.30
CA PHE A 134 1.34 17.96 0.49
C PHE A 134 1.85 19.23 1.20
N CYS A 135 1.65 19.36 2.51
CA CYS A 135 2.15 20.51 3.29
C CYS A 135 3.68 20.55 3.37
N ASN A 136 4.35 19.41 3.38
CA ASN A 136 5.82 19.31 3.39
C ASN A 136 6.45 19.75 2.06
N ASP A 137 5.71 19.62 0.95
CA ASP A 137 6.16 20.07 -0.39
C ASP A 137 6.04 21.59 -0.61
N ILE A 138 5.24 22.29 0.22
CA ILE A 138 5.11 23.75 0.14
C ILE A 138 6.42 24.39 0.66
N ARG A 139 7.10 25.15 -0.22
CA ARG A 139 8.34 25.86 0.15
C ARG A 139 8.03 27.25 0.72
N PRO A 140 8.69 27.67 1.83
CA PRO A 140 9.71 26.93 2.57
C PRO A 140 9.12 25.88 3.53
N PRO A 141 9.73 24.68 3.63
CA PRO A 141 9.22 23.63 4.52
C PRO A 141 9.40 24.06 5.98
N ARG A 142 8.29 24.25 6.70
CA ARG A 142 8.32 24.49 8.15
C ARG A 142 8.72 23.19 8.86
N GLN A 143 9.71 23.25 9.76
CA GLN A 143 10.17 22.10 10.56
C GLN A 143 9.04 21.40 11.33
N VAL A 144 7.96 22.12 11.64
CA VAL A 144 6.74 21.59 12.27
C VAL A 144 6.08 20.51 11.41
N PHE A 145 6.04 20.67 10.09
CA PHE A 145 5.43 19.68 9.18
C PHE A 145 6.30 18.42 9.04
N ILE A 146 7.63 18.57 9.09
CA ILE A 146 8.56 17.43 9.05
C ILE A 146 8.39 16.56 10.29
N ARG A 147 8.34 17.16 11.49
CA ARG A 147 8.09 16.44 12.75
C ARG A 147 6.69 15.81 12.77
N GLY A 148 5.68 16.55 12.30
CA GLY A 148 4.31 16.03 12.18
C GLY A 148 4.23 14.80 11.28
N TYR A 149 4.89 14.82 10.13
CA TYR A 149 4.94 13.70 9.19
C TYR A 149 5.60 12.45 9.81
N GLN A 150 6.70 12.62 10.55
CA GLN A 150 7.37 11.50 11.23
C GLN A 150 6.47 10.86 12.31
N ILE A 151 5.79 11.68 13.11
CA ILE A 151 4.91 11.18 14.18
C ILE A 151 3.71 10.44 13.59
N ILE A 152 3.04 11.05 12.60
CA ILE A 152 1.88 10.43 11.94
C ILE A 152 2.28 9.18 11.16
N GLY A 153 3.46 9.15 10.54
CA GLY A 153 4.00 7.95 9.91
C GLY A 153 4.10 6.77 10.89
N ASN A 154 4.58 7.00 12.10
CA ASN A 154 4.66 5.95 13.13
C ASN A 154 3.28 5.49 13.60
N ILE A 155 2.36 6.44 13.86
CA ILE A 155 0.98 6.13 14.26
C ILE A 155 0.30 5.28 13.19
N GLN A 156 0.49 5.65 11.93
CA GLN A 156 -0.07 4.92 10.82
C GLN A 156 0.48 3.50 10.72
N LEU A 157 1.80 3.34 10.84
CA LEU A 157 2.44 2.02 10.82
C LEU A 157 1.86 1.13 11.94
N THR A 158 1.78 1.66 13.16
CA THR A 158 1.20 0.95 14.30
C THR A 158 -0.27 0.58 14.05
N GLY A 159 -1.07 1.50 13.51
CA GLY A 159 -2.48 1.26 13.23
C GLY A 159 -2.71 0.14 12.21
N PHE A 160 -1.91 0.09 11.14
CA PHE A 160 -1.96 -1.02 10.19
C PHE A 160 -1.51 -2.33 10.81
N THR A 161 -0.42 -2.34 11.58
CA THR A 161 0.04 -3.56 12.27
C THR A 161 -1.02 -4.11 13.22
N VAL A 162 -1.72 -3.24 13.97
CA VAL A 162 -2.81 -3.66 14.85
C VAL A 162 -3.96 -4.28 14.04
N GLN A 163 -4.37 -3.63 12.95
CA GLN A 163 -5.41 -4.14 12.06
C GLN A 163 -5.04 -5.51 11.46
N GLU A 164 -3.82 -5.66 10.95
CA GLU A 164 -3.34 -6.94 10.40
C GLU A 164 -3.27 -8.04 11.47
N THR A 165 -2.84 -7.69 12.69
CA THR A 165 -2.79 -8.62 13.83
C THR A 165 -4.18 -9.12 14.18
N ILE A 166 -5.19 -8.24 14.20
CA ILE A 166 -6.59 -8.61 14.45
C ILE A 166 -7.10 -9.57 13.36
N ILE A 167 -6.85 -9.28 12.08
CA ILE A 167 -7.30 -10.13 10.98
C ILE A 167 -6.62 -11.50 11.03
N SER A 168 -5.30 -11.52 11.29
CA SER A 168 -4.54 -12.75 11.43
C SER A 168 -5.05 -13.60 12.60
N GLY A 169 -5.28 -12.98 13.76
CA GLY A 169 -5.85 -13.65 14.94
C GLY A 169 -7.23 -14.25 14.67
N LEU A 170 -8.11 -13.52 13.97
CA LEU A 170 -9.42 -14.02 13.55
C LEU A 170 -9.30 -15.21 12.58
N CYS A 171 -8.31 -15.19 11.69
CA CYS A 171 -8.04 -16.30 10.79
C CYS A 171 -7.61 -17.56 11.55
N ILE A 172 -6.72 -17.42 12.53
CA ILE A 172 -6.26 -18.54 13.38
C ILE A 172 -7.42 -19.12 14.17
N TRP A 173 -8.25 -18.27 14.78
CA TRP A 173 -9.43 -18.71 15.53
C TRP A 173 -10.43 -19.44 14.64
N GLY A 174 -10.67 -18.93 13.43
CA GLY A 174 -11.52 -19.58 12.44
C GLY A 174 -11.03 -20.99 12.06
N THR A 175 -9.73 -21.14 11.82
CA THR A 175 -9.13 -22.45 11.52
C THR A 175 -9.17 -23.38 12.73
N ALA A 176 -8.90 -22.90 13.94
CA ALA A 176 -8.93 -23.70 15.16
C ALA A 176 -10.34 -24.23 15.48
N SER A 177 -11.39 -23.47 15.14
CA SER A 177 -12.79 -23.92 15.30
C SER A 177 -13.24 -24.95 14.26
N MET A 178 -12.46 -25.16 13.19
CA MET A 178 -12.73 -26.17 12.16
C MET A 178 -12.05 -27.51 12.42
N LEU A 179 -11.11 -27.57 13.36
CA LEU A 179 -10.40 -28.79 13.77
C LEU A 179 -11.14 -29.49 14.92
#